data_AF-A0A7C6NGV9-F1
#
_entry.id   AF-A0A7C6NGV9-F1
#
_cell.length_a   1.000
_cell.length_b   1.000
_cell.length_c   1.000
_cell.angle_alpha   90.00
_cell.angle_beta   90.00
_cell.angle_gamma   90.00
#
_symmetry.space_group_name_H-M   'P 1'
#
loop_
_entity.id
_entity.type
_entity.pdbx_description
1 polymer ?
#
loop_
_entity_poly.entity_id
_entity_poly.type
_entity_poly.pdbx_seq_one_letter_code
_entity_poly.pdbx_strand_id
1 'polypeptide(L)'
;MWLYVLVLVVLSAVMAGVLQYVFKEMEVPGGYWNRLVGSVIGALVGDLVLNDWGWMLAGYNVIAGIIGSFLLGWLYIYLVNRYIVERSEKTQESA
;
A
#
# COMPACT_ATOMS: atom_id res chain seq x y z
N MET A 1 -0.87 -8.21 -22.29
CA MET A 1 -1.72 -8.10 -21.07
C MET A 1 -1.22 -9.00 -19.94
N TRP A 2 -1.15 -10.33 -20.11
CA TRP A 2 -0.68 -11.25 -19.06
C TRP A 2 0.75 -10.97 -18.55
N LEU A 3 1.69 -10.70 -19.47
CA LEU A 3 3.07 -10.36 -19.12
C LEU A 3 3.17 -9.08 -18.27
N TYR A 4 2.36 -8.07 -18.58
CA TYR A 4 2.34 -6.80 -17.83
C TYR A 4 1.85 -6.99 -16.40
N VAL A 5 0.76 -7.74 -16.21
CA VAL A 5 0.24 -8.06 -14.87
C VAL A 5 1.29 -8.83 -14.06
N LEU A 6 2.00 -9.76 -14.70
CA LEU A 6 3.06 -10.53 -14.05
C LEU A 6 4.23 -9.63 -13.62
N VAL A 7 4.69 -8.73 -14.51
CA VAL A 7 5.72 -7.72 -14.19
C VAL A 7 5.28 -6.85 -13.02
N LEU A 8 4.03 -6.39 -13.03
CA LEU A 8 3.48 -5.56 -11.97
C LEU A 8 3.51 -6.29 -10.63
N VAL A 9 3.00 -7.52 -10.56
CA VAL A 9 2.99 -8.33 -9.33
C VAL A 9 4.41 -8.59 -8.82
N VAL A 10 5.34 -8.94 -9.72
CA VAL A 10 6.73 -9.21 -9.35
C VAL A 10 7.41 -7.96 -8.82
N LEU A 11 7.30 -6.82 -9.52
CA LEU A 11 7.91 -5.56 -9.09
C LEU A 11 7.29 -5.05 -7.79
N SER A 12 5.98 -5.22 -7.61
CA SER A 12 5.32 -4.90 -6.35
C SER A 12 5.80 -5.76 -5.19
N ALA A 13 5.99 -7.07 -5.40
CA ALA A 13 6.50 -7.98 -4.40
C ALA A 13 7.95 -7.67 -4.02
N VAL A 14 8.78 -7.36 -5.02
CA VAL A 14 10.16 -6.91 -4.83
C VAL A 14 10.18 -5.60 -4.05
N MET A 15 9.38 -4.60 -4.46
CA MET A 15 9.34 -3.33 -3.74
C MET A 15 8.83 -3.47 -2.32
N ALA A 16 7.81 -4.30 -2.09
CA ALA A 16 7.35 -4.58 -0.74
C ALA A 16 8.46 -5.18 0.13
N GLY A 17 9.26 -6.10 -0.43
CA GLY A 17 10.42 -6.68 0.25
C GLY A 17 11.52 -5.67 0.53
N VAL A 18 11.87 -4.84 -0.46
CA VAL A 18 12.86 -3.76 -0.31
C VAL A 18 12.40 -2.77 0.75
N LEU A 19 11.15 -2.33 0.70
CA LEU A 19 10.59 -1.42 1.69
C LEU A 19 10.54 -2.07 3.07
N GLN A 20 10.18 -3.36 3.17
CA GLN A 20 10.23 -4.11 4.43
C GLN A 20 11.63 -4.14 5.05
N TYR A 21 12.65 -4.35 4.22
CA TYR A 21 14.03 -4.40 4.65
C TYR A 21 14.57 -3.02 5.06
N VAL A 22 14.37 -2.01 4.21
CA VAL A 22 14.84 -0.63 4.43
C VAL A 22 14.13 0.02 5.61
N PHE A 23 12.81 -0.16 5.69
CA PHE A 23 11.95 0.44 6.71
C PHE A 23 11.46 -0.60 7.71
N LYS A 24 12.37 -1.42 8.21
CA LYS A 24 12.09 -2.45 9.24
C LYS A 24 11.70 -1.84 10.59
N GLU A 25 12.19 -0.63 10.87
CA GLU A 25 11.93 0.09 12.12
C GLU A 25 10.64 0.92 12.08
N MET A 26 10.10 1.18 10.87
CA MET A 26 8.77 1.79 10.75
C MET A 26 7.70 0.71 10.86
N GLU A 27 6.93 0.80 11.94
CA GLU A 27 5.73 0.00 12.15
C GLU A 27 4.61 0.48 11.23
N VAL A 28 4.61 -0.05 10.00
CA VAL A 28 3.47 0.07 9.10
C VAL A 28 2.52 -1.10 9.39
N PRO A 29 1.31 -0.85 9.90
CA PRO A 29 0.37 -1.92 10.20
C PRO A 29 -0.07 -2.65 8.93
N GLY A 30 -0.27 -3.95 9.07
CA GLY A 30 -0.43 -4.87 7.95
C GLY A 30 0.89 -5.33 7.30
N GLY A 31 2.05 -4.80 7.73
CA GLY A 31 3.38 -5.33 7.42
C GLY A 31 3.66 -5.47 5.92
N TYR A 32 4.26 -6.60 5.53
CA TYR A 32 4.61 -6.90 4.14
C TYR A 32 3.40 -6.83 3.19
N TRP A 33 2.26 -7.40 3.59
CA TRP A 33 1.07 -7.47 2.73
C TRP A 33 0.48 -6.11 2.44
N ASN A 34 0.46 -5.22 3.43
CA ASN A 34 0.04 -3.85 3.21
C ASN A 34 1.00 -3.11 2.27
N ARG A 35 2.31 -3.31 2.41
CA ARG A 35 3.31 -2.72 1.49
C ARG A 35 3.14 -3.25 0.07
N LEU A 36 2.83 -4.54 -0.10
CA LEU A 36 2.59 -5.18 -1.40
C LEU A 36 1.34 -4.64 -2.08
N VAL A 37 0.19 -4.69 -1.39
CA VAL A 37 -1.08 -4.20 -1.96
C VAL A 37 -1.00 -2.68 -2.20
N GLY A 38 -0.36 -1.97 -1.28
CA GLY A 38 -0.08 -0.55 -1.42
C GLY A 38 0.78 -0.21 -2.62
N SER A 39 1.80 -1.01 -2.92
CA SER A 39 2.64 -0.73 -4.08
C SER A 39 1.95 -1.04 -5.40
N VAL A 40 1.14 -2.10 -5.46
CA VAL A 40 0.29 -2.43 -6.62
C VAL A 40 -0.66 -1.28 -6.91
N ILE A 41 -1.44 -0.86 -5.92
CA ILE A 41 -2.46 0.18 -6.09
C ILE A 41 -1.80 1.53 -6.37
N GLY A 42 -0.73 1.86 -5.64
CA GLY A 42 0.02 3.10 -5.84
C GLY A 42 0.60 3.20 -7.25
N ALA A 43 1.21 2.12 -7.76
CA ALA A 43 1.75 2.12 -9.10
C ALA A 43 0.67 2.24 -10.19
N LEU A 44 -0.46 1.55 -10.04
CA LEU A 44 -1.60 1.66 -10.97
C LEU A 44 -2.19 3.07 -10.98
N VAL A 45 -2.43 3.65 -9.80
CA VAL A 45 -2.97 5.01 -9.68
C VAL A 45 -1.97 6.03 -10.21
N GLY A 46 -0.68 5.85 -9.91
CA GLY A 46 0.39 6.69 -10.43
C GLY A 46 0.47 6.65 -11.95
N ASP A 47 0.38 5.47 -12.55
CA ASP A 47 0.35 5.32 -14.00
C ASP A 47 -0.87 6.02 -14.62
N LEU A 48 -2.05 5.89 -14.00
CA LEU A 48 -3.27 6.56 -14.49
C LEU A 48 -3.24 8.09 -14.34
N VAL A 49 -2.66 8.62 -13.28
CA VAL A 49 -2.70 10.06 -12.95
C VAL A 49 -1.49 10.81 -13.50
N LEU A 50 -0.31 10.21 -13.39
CA LEU A 50 0.97 10.81 -13.76
C LEU A 50 1.46 10.34 -15.14
N ASN A 51 0.85 9.28 -15.70
CA ASN A 51 1.28 8.65 -16.95
C ASN A 51 2.76 8.22 -16.86
N ASP A 52 3.51 8.31 -17.97
CA ASP A 52 4.94 7.96 -18.02
C ASP A 52 5.87 8.98 -17.33
N TRP A 53 5.49 9.45 -16.15
CA TRP A 53 6.24 10.47 -15.41
C TRP A 53 7.05 9.89 -14.25
N GLY A 54 8.28 10.43 -14.13
CA GLY A 54 9.21 10.07 -13.08
C GLY A 54 9.95 8.76 -13.39
N TRP A 55 10.17 7.94 -12.37
CA TRP A 55 10.88 6.69 -12.55
C TRP A 55 9.90 5.54 -12.82
N MET A 56 10.00 5.01 -14.04
CA MET A 56 9.30 3.81 -14.46
C MET A 56 10.23 2.63 -14.68
N LEU A 57 9.73 1.44 -14.39
CA LEU A 57 10.40 0.19 -14.69
C LEU A 57 9.42 -0.78 -15.36
N ALA A 58 9.61 -1.03 -16.67
CA ALA A 58 8.74 -1.92 -17.45
C ALA A 58 7.23 -1.60 -17.32
N GLY A 59 6.87 -0.31 -17.29
CA GLY A 59 5.49 0.16 -17.13
C GLY A 59 5.00 0.19 -15.68
N TYR A 60 5.88 -0.01 -14.70
CA TYR A 60 5.59 0.16 -13.28
C TYR A 60 6.11 1.51 -12.79
N ASN A 61 5.22 2.38 -12.28
CA ASN A 61 5.64 3.64 -11.65
C ASN A 61 6.18 3.38 -10.24
N VAL A 62 7.51 3.41 -10.09
CA VAL A 62 8.21 3.02 -8.86
C VAL A 62 7.89 3.97 -7.71
N ILE A 63 7.88 5.27 -8.00
CA ILE A 63 7.65 6.31 -6.99
C ILE A 63 6.23 6.21 -6.44
N ALA A 64 5.25 6.09 -7.34
CA ALA A 64 3.86 5.96 -6.94
C ALA A 64 3.60 4.66 -6.17
N GLY A 65 4.27 3.56 -6.53
CA GLY A 65 4.24 2.31 -5.77
C GLY A 65 4.77 2.48 -4.34
N ILE A 66 5.90 3.17 -4.16
CA ILE A 66 6.44 3.45 -2.81
C ILE A 66 5.44 4.26 -1.98
N ILE A 67 4.89 5.34 -2.56
CA ILE A 67 3.93 6.21 -1.88
C ILE A 67 2.67 5.42 -1.49
N GLY A 68 2.13 4.61 -2.40
CA GLY A 68 0.97 3.77 -2.15
C GLY A 68 1.18 2.78 -1.00
N SER A 69 2.37 2.19 -0.86
CA SER A 69 2.73 1.32 0.26
C SER A 69 2.58 1.98 1.63
N PHE A 70 2.91 3.28 1.74
CA PHE A 70 2.76 4.02 2.99
C PHE A 70 1.32 4.49 3.22
N LEU A 71 0.69 5.06 2.18
CA LEU A 71 -0.67 5.59 2.28
C LEU A 71 -1.68 4.53 2.66
N LEU A 72 -1.59 3.32 2.10
CA LEU A 72 -2.53 2.24 2.45
C LEU A 72 -2.36 1.76 3.90
N GLY A 73 -1.14 1.82 4.44
CA GLY A 73 -0.90 1.49 5.84
C GLY A 73 -1.56 2.49 6.79
N TRP A 74 -1.42 3.78 6.49
CA TRP A 74 -2.10 4.82 7.27
C TRP A 74 -3.62 4.78 7.09
N LEU A 75 -4.11 4.52 5.89
CA LEU A 75 -5.55 4.37 5.64
C LEU A 75 -6.14 3.22 6.46
N TYR A 76 -5.42 2.09 6.55
CA TYR A 76 -5.83 0.96 7.38
C TYR A 76 -5.95 1.35 8.86
N ILE A 77 -4.97 2.07 9.43
CA ILE A 77 -5.06 2.58 10.81
C ILE A 77 -6.29 3.45 10.98
N TYR A 78 -6.46 4.43 10.08
CA TYR A 78 -7.54 5.41 10.19
C TYR A 78 -8.91 4.73 10.20
N LEU A 79 -9.13 3.77 9.30
CA LEU A 79 -10.38 3.01 9.22
C LEU A 79 -10.57 2.11 10.45
N VAL A 80 -9.54 1.33 10.82
CA VAL A 80 -9.66 0.38 11.93
C VAL A 80 -9.85 1.08 13.27
N ASN A 81 -9.10 2.16 13.56
CA ASN A 81 -9.31 2.94 14.77
C ASN A 81 -10.73 3.47 14.84
N ARG A 82 -11.27 3.98 13.73
CA ARG A 82 -12.65 4.46 13.68
C ARG A 82 -13.65 3.35 14.02
N TYR A 83 -13.49 2.16 13.43
CA TYR A 83 -14.37 1.03 13.72
C TYR A 83 -14.29 0.54 15.17
N ILE A 84 -13.10 0.56 15.78
CA ILE A 84 -12.92 0.14 17.18
C ILE A 84 -13.59 1.13 18.14
N VAL A 85 -13.43 2.43 17.91
CA VAL A 85 -14.05 3.48 18.72
C VAL A 85 -15.57 3.37 18.68
N GLU A 86 -16.18 3.30 17.50
CA GLU A 86 -17.64 3.17 17.34
C GLU A 86 -18.22 1.92 18.04
N ARG A 87 -17.44 0.83 18.11
CA ARG A 87 -17.86 -0.40 18.79
C ARG A 87 -17.82 -0.27 20.31
N SER A 88 -16.84 0.45 20.85
CA SER A 88 -16.71 0.65 22.30
C SER A 88 -17.86 1.47 22.89
N GLU A 89 -18.29 2.52 22.19
CA GLU A 89 -19.42 3.37 22.61
C GLU A 89 -20.73 2.56 22.67
N LYS A 90 -21.04 1.78 21.62
CA LYS A 90 -22.24 0.92 21.60
C LYS A 90 -22.27 -0.13 22.71
N THR A 91 -21.10 -0.62 23.13
CA THR A 91 -21.01 -1.61 24.22
C THR A 91 -21.25 -0.97 25.58
N GLN A 92 -20.87 0.29 25.78
CA GLN A 92 -21.12 1.02 27.02
C GLN A 92 -22.57 1.50 27.16
N GLU A 93 -23.25 1.85 26.06
CA GLU A 93 -24.68 2.21 26.11
C GLU A 93 -25.61 1.00 26.38
N SER A 94 -25.15 -0.23 26.12
CA SER A 94 -25.92 -1.46 26.36
C SER A 94 -25.62 -2.15 27.69
N ALA A 95 -24.73 -1.58 28.51
CA ALA A 95 -24.34 -2.08 29.84
C ALA A 95 -25.01 -1.27 30.95
#